data_AF-A0A496Z6T0-F1
#
_entry.id   AF-A0A496Z6T0-F1
#
_cell.length_a   1.000
_cell.length_b   1.000
_cell.length_c   1.000
_cell.angle_alpha   90.00
_cell.angle_beta   90.00
_cell.angle_gamma   90.00
#
_symmetry.space_group_name_H-M   'P 1'
#
loop_
_entity.id
_entity.type
_entity.pdbx_description
1 polymer ?
#
loop_
_entity_poly.entity_id
_entity_poly.type
_entity_poly.pdbx_seq_one_letter_code
_entity_poly.pdbx_strand_id
1 'polypeptide(L)'
;MKKIWITSMDSAKDKISQLAAVVQKFGLAMEGHIWEDDNKKMPWIQVRDAVTHSDIGLWAIVASGEDLASASITYGLSMLAVIVQAERGKGLPIVILQAGGEPITPAALPTPFQDVDLFSLEDSGLGAKLVARMHGTHKAMVSEYLLNIHGNDQVGQWFELRPQHKSWSGVIFGVTGAEIAFQAVGPQGKLPEKSTLEYPVQGIQLGLGGKEVVAWSVRNVLDAQTSYYVKVEGSPDTIIFGPYAEGQETDLFVVKLLATA
;
A
#
# COMPACT_ATOMS: atom_id res chain seq x y z
N MET A 1 -21.34 2.49 -15.31
CA MET A 1 -20.51 1.43 -15.92
C MET A 1 -19.22 1.35 -15.11
N LYS A 2 -18.73 0.16 -14.76
CA LYS A 2 -17.44 0.06 -14.03
C LYS A 2 -16.28 0.41 -14.97
N LYS A 3 -15.27 1.10 -14.46
CA LYS A 3 -14.06 1.52 -15.20
C LYS A 3 -12.82 0.81 -14.66
N ILE A 4 -11.78 0.79 -15.48
CA ILE A 4 -10.42 0.44 -15.08
C ILE A 4 -9.66 1.75 -14.78
N TRP A 5 -9.02 1.83 -13.62
CA TRP A 5 -8.03 2.87 -13.34
C TRP A 5 -6.65 2.39 -13.78
N ILE A 6 -5.95 3.18 -14.59
CA ILE A 6 -4.61 2.88 -15.11
C ILE A 6 -3.57 3.76 -14.43
N THR A 7 -2.57 3.14 -13.82
CA THR A 7 -1.32 3.81 -13.44
C THR A 7 -0.23 3.35 -14.41
N SER A 8 0.26 4.22 -15.27
CA SER A 8 1.34 3.89 -16.21
C SER A 8 2.67 4.46 -15.76
N MET A 9 3.72 3.65 -15.76
CA MET A 9 5.09 4.18 -15.70
C MET A 9 5.40 4.97 -16.98
N ASP A 10 6.28 5.98 -16.90
CA ASP A 10 6.64 6.80 -18.07
C ASP A 10 7.27 5.95 -19.18
N SER A 11 8.06 4.93 -18.79
CA SER A 11 8.66 3.92 -19.67
C SER A 11 7.64 3.17 -20.55
N ALA A 12 6.38 3.08 -20.11
CA ALA A 12 5.32 2.33 -20.77
C ALA A 12 4.26 3.22 -21.44
N LYS A 13 4.42 4.55 -21.42
CA LYS A 13 3.40 5.49 -21.91
C LYS A 13 2.95 5.23 -23.36
N ASP A 14 3.89 4.86 -24.23
CA ASP A 14 3.61 4.63 -25.65
C ASP A 14 2.72 3.38 -25.86
N LYS A 15 2.71 2.46 -24.88
CA LYS A 15 1.91 1.23 -24.91
C LYS A 15 0.48 1.43 -24.42
N ILE A 16 0.14 2.59 -23.86
CA ILE A 16 -1.20 2.89 -23.36
C ILE A 16 -2.23 2.96 -24.49
N SER A 17 -1.83 3.43 -25.67
CA SER A 17 -2.70 3.44 -26.86
C SER A 17 -3.12 2.03 -27.30
N GLN A 18 -2.20 1.06 -27.22
CA GLN A 18 -2.47 -0.35 -27.49
C GLN A 18 -3.41 -0.93 -26.44
N LEU A 19 -3.16 -0.66 -25.15
CA LEU A 19 -4.04 -1.09 -24.07
C LEU A 19 -5.46 -0.51 -24.24
N ALA A 20 -5.58 0.77 -24.63
CA ALA A 20 -6.85 1.42 -24.94
C ALA A 20 -7.65 0.65 -26.00
N ALA A 21 -7.00 0.25 -27.10
CA ALA A 21 -7.65 -0.54 -28.14
C ALA A 21 -8.12 -1.91 -27.62
N VAL A 22 -7.32 -2.59 -26.78
CA VAL A 22 -7.69 -3.87 -26.17
C VAL A 22 -8.90 -3.69 -25.26
N VAL A 23 -8.87 -2.76 -24.33
CA VAL A 23 -9.94 -2.53 -23.35
C VAL A 23 -11.24 -2.09 -24.04
N GLN A 24 -11.16 -1.20 -25.03
CA GLN A 24 -12.32 -0.77 -25.81
C GLN A 24 -12.98 -1.92 -26.58
N LYS A 25 -12.19 -2.82 -27.17
CA LYS A 25 -12.69 -4.01 -27.88
C LYS A 25 -13.54 -4.92 -26.99
N PHE A 26 -13.26 -4.93 -25.69
CA PHE A 26 -14.00 -5.72 -24.70
C PHE A 26 -15.11 -4.92 -23.99
N GLY A 27 -15.45 -3.72 -24.48
CA GLY A 27 -16.55 -2.91 -23.95
C GLY A 27 -16.27 -2.27 -22.59
N LEU A 28 -14.99 -2.15 -22.24
CA LEU A 28 -14.53 -1.58 -20.99
C LEU A 28 -14.16 -0.10 -21.17
N ALA A 29 -14.30 0.69 -20.11
CA ALA A 29 -13.82 2.07 -20.05
C ALA A 29 -12.56 2.15 -19.19
N MET A 30 -11.64 3.06 -19.52
CA MET A 30 -10.44 3.33 -18.74
C MET A 30 -10.27 4.82 -18.46
N GLU A 31 -9.73 5.11 -17.29
CA GLU A 31 -9.19 6.41 -16.90
C GLU A 31 -7.84 6.15 -16.22
N GLY A 32 -6.99 7.16 -16.06
CA GLY A 32 -5.69 6.94 -15.46
C GLY A 32 -4.76 8.12 -15.53
N HIS A 33 -3.51 7.87 -15.11
CA HIS A 33 -2.44 8.86 -15.09
C HIS A 33 -1.09 8.21 -15.41
N ILE A 34 -0.12 9.06 -15.73
CA ILE A 34 1.30 8.69 -15.75
C ILE A 34 1.87 8.88 -14.34
N TRP A 35 2.60 7.89 -13.86
CA TRP A 35 3.23 7.90 -12.56
C TRP A 35 4.34 8.95 -12.47
N GLU A 36 4.33 9.72 -11.39
CA GLU A 36 5.38 10.67 -11.05
C GLU A 36 6.21 10.13 -9.88
N ASP A 37 7.47 9.78 -10.15
CA ASP A 37 8.39 9.24 -9.13
C ASP A 37 9.07 10.37 -8.35
N ASP A 38 8.34 10.95 -7.39
CA ASP A 38 8.87 11.92 -6.43
C ASP A 38 8.34 11.61 -5.02
N ASN A 39 8.94 10.61 -4.37
CA ASN A 39 8.54 10.19 -3.03
C ASN A 39 8.65 11.28 -1.96
N LYS A 40 9.42 12.36 -2.19
CA LYS A 40 9.48 13.49 -1.28
C LYS A 40 8.22 14.34 -1.35
N LYS A 41 7.67 14.54 -2.54
CA LYS A 41 6.42 15.29 -2.75
C LYS A 41 5.15 14.43 -2.60
N MET A 42 5.30 13.11 -2.67
CA MET A 42 4.19 12.15 -2.56
C MET A 42 3.03 12.44 -3.53
N PRO A 43 3.30 12.68 -4.84
CA PRO A 43 2.25 13.01 -5.81
C PRO A 43 1.21 11.90 -5.92
N TRP A 44 1.60 10.65 -5.63
CA TRP A 44 0.73 9.49 -5.60
C TRP A 44 -0.43 9.59 -4.60
N ILE A 45 -0.35 10.43 -3.56
CA ILE A 45 -1.48 10.67 -2.64
C ILE A 45 -2.64 11.34 -3.35
N GLN A 46 -2.37 12.22 -4.31
CA GLN A 46 -3.41 12.99 -5.00
C GLN A 46 -4.32 12.12 -5.86
N VAL A 47 -3.85 10.91 -6.21
CA VAL A 47 -4.58 9.95 -7.05
C VAL A 47 -5.55 9.09 -6.23
N ARG A 48 -5.43 9.09 -4.89
CA ARG A 48 -6.25 8.29 -3.96
C ARG A 48 -7.73 8.31 -4.33
N ASP A 49 -8.35 9.49 -4.32
CA ASP A 49 -9.79 9.63 -4.51
C ASP A 49 -10.25 9.11 -5.87
N ALA A 50 -9.41 9.24 -6.90
CA ALA A 50 -9.72 8.78 -8.24
C ALA A 50 -9.65 7.24 -8.34
N VAL A 51 -8.59 6.61 -7.82
CA VAL A 51 -8.44 5.14 -7.89
C VAL A 51 -9.41 4.41 -6.96
N THR A 52 -9.79 5.02 -5.83
CA THR A 52 -10.74 4.42 -4.88
C THR A 52 -12.19 4.78 -5.16
N HIS A 53 -12.48 5.57 -6.21
CA HIS A 53 -13.85 5.93 -6.56
C HIS A 53 -14.72 4.69 -6.87
N SER A 54 -16.00 4.74 -6.48
CA SER A 54 -16.89 3.57 -6.49
C SER A 54 -17.19 2.99 -7.88
N ASP A 55 -16.99 3.77 -8.95
CA ASP A 55 -17.10 3.30 -10.33
C ASP A 55 -15.84 2.56 -10.82
N ILE A 56 -14.71 2.68 -10.14
CA ILE A 56 -13.51 1.90 -10.43
C ILE A 56 -13.72 0.46 -9.97
N GLY A 57 -13.68 -0.45 -10.93
CA GLY A 57 -13.85 -1.89 -10.75
C GLY A 57 -12.54 -2.68 -10.72
N LEU A 58 -11.44 -2.07 -11.17
CA LEU A 58 -10.11 -2.69 -11.24
C LEU A 58 -9.05 -1.60 -11.33
N TRP A 59 -7.94 -1.78 -10.62
CA TRP A 59 -6.74 -0.96 -10.76
C TRP A 59 -5.67 -1.74 -11.51
N ALA A 60 -5.22 -1.24 -12.66
CA ALA A 60 -4.13 -1.82 -13.42
C ALA A 60 -2.90 -0.92 -13.41
N ILE A 61 -1.75 -1.52 -13.09
CA ILE A 61 -0.44 -0.87 -13.09
C ILE A 61 0.32 -1.34 -14.33
N VAL A 62 0.68 -0.43 -15.23
CA VAL A 62 1.44 -0.74 -16.44
C VAL A 62 2.90 -0.36 -16.21
N ALA A 63 3.78 -1.35 -16.12
CA ALA A 63 5.17 -1.16 -15.72
C ALA A 63 6.07 -2.20 -16.40
N SER A 64 7.31 -1.84 -16.72
CA SER A 64 8.34 -2.81 -17.14
C SER A 64 8.91 -3.56 -15.94
N GLY A 65 9.70 -4.60 -16.21
CA GLY A 65 10.45 -5.27 -15.14
C GLY A 65 11.45 -4.35 -14.42
N GLU A 66 12.05 -3.40 -15.13
CA GLU A 66 13.00 -2.42 -14.56
C GLU A 66 12.30 -1.45 -13.60
N ASP A 67 11.09 -0.99 -13.95
CA ASP A 67 10.30 -0.12 -13.08
C ASP A 67 9.94 -0.83 -11.76
N LEU A 68 9.59 -2.12 -11.86
CA LEU A 68 9.23 -2.95 -10.71
C LEU A 68 10.44 -3.40 -9.89
N ALA A 69 11.66 -3.22 -10.40
CA ALA A 69 12.90 -3.36 -9.64
C ALA A 69 13.33 -2.04 -8.97
N SER A 70 12.78 -0.90 -9.38
CA SER A 70 13.09 0.41 -8.78
C SER A 70 12.50 0.52 -7.38
N ALA A 71 13.36 0.72 -6.38
CA ALA A 71 12.95 0.93 -5.00
C ALA A 71 12.04 2.16 -4.85
N SER A 72 12.31 3.25 -5.59
CA SER A 72 11.50 4.47 -5.49
C SER A 72 10.08 4.27 -6.02
N ILE A 73 9.95 3.63 -7.18
CA ILE A 73 8.66 3.33 -7.80
C ILE A 73 7.87 2.33 -6.94
N THR A 74 8.49 1.22 -6.56
CA THR A 74 7.82 0.18 -5.77
C THR A 74 7.40 0.66 -4.39
N TYR A 75 8.17 1.57 -3.78
CA TYR A 75 7.80 2.23 -2.55
C TYR A 75 6.50 3.03 -2.70
N GLY A 76 6.46 3.98 -3.63
CA GLY A 76 5.28 4.83 -3.80
C GLY A 76 4.05 4.04 -4.25
N LEU A 77 4.23 3.04 -5.13
CA LEU A 77 3.16 2.11 -5.50
C LEU A 77 2.64 1.34 -4.29
N SER A 78 3.52 0.87 -3.40
CA SER A 78 3.12 0.18 -2.17
C SER A 78 2.32 1.10 -1.25
N MET A 79 2.70 2.37 -1.13
CA MET A 79 1.93 3.34 -0.34
C MET A 79 0.53 3.56 -0.90
N LEU A 80 0.41 3.74 -2.22
CA LEU A 80 -0.89 3.88 -2.87
C LEU A 80 -1.73 2.60 -2.73
N ALA A 81 -1.12 1.42 -2.83
CA ALA A 81 -1.81 0.16 -2.64
C ALA A 81 -2.32 -0.05 -1.21
N VAL A 82 -1.55 0.34 -0.20
CA VAL A 82 -2.00 0.34 1.20
C VAL A 82 -3.23 1.25 1.35
N ILE A 83 -3.22 2.44 0.77
CA ILE A 83 -4.38 3.36 0.79
C ILE A 83 -5.60 2.71 0.11
N VAL A 84 -5.42 2.16 -1.09
CA VAL A 84 -6.50 1.50 -1.84
C VAL A 84 -7.10 0.35 -1.03
N GLN A 85 -6.26 -0.47 -0.41
CA GLN A 85 -6.69 -1.58 0.44
C GLN A 85 -7.38 -1.13 1.72
N ALA A 86 -6.97 0.01 2.30
CA ALA A 86 -7.62 0.59 3.47
C ALA A 86 -9.04 1.05 3.17
N GLU A 87 -9.27 1.65 2.00
CA GLU A 87 -10.57 2.23 1.63
C GLU A 87 -11.53 1.24 0.97
N ARG A 88 -11.01 0.39 0.08
CA ARG A 88 -11.81 -0.54 -0.73
C ARG A 88 -11.73 -1.97 -0.22
N GLY A 89 -10.97 -2.21 0.85
CA GLY A 89 -10.59 -3.54 1.29
C GLY A 89 -9.76 -4.25 0.22
N LYS A 90 -9.57 -5.56 0.39
CA LYS A 90 -9.03 -6.43 -0.67
C LYS A 90 -10.06 -6.76 -1.77
N GLY A 91 -11.13 -5.97 -1.88
CA GLY A 91 -12.24 -6.18 -2.81
C GLY A 91 -12.08 -5.48 -4.16
N LEU A 92 -11.19 -4.47 -4.26
CA LEU A 92 -10.79 -3.90 -5.55
C LEU A 92 -9.60 -4.70 -6.09
N PRO A 93 -9.75 -5.42 -7.22
CA PRO A 93 -8.64 -6.16 -7.81
C PRO A 93 -7.55 -5.20 -8.30
N ILE A 94 -6.31 -5.55 -7.96
CA ILE A 94 -5.10 -4.90 -8.47
C ILE A 94 -4.44 -5.89 -9.42
N VAL A 95 -4.06 -5.41 -10.61
CA VAL A 95 -3.31 -6.21 -11.60
C VAL A 95 -2.08 -5.43 -12.06
N ILE A 96 -1.01 -6.15 -12.35
CA ILE A 96 0.20 -5.59 -12.95
C ILE A 96 0.28 -6.09 -14.40
N LEU A 97 0.36 -5.14 -15.34
CA LEU A 97 0.50 -5.37 -16.76
C LEU A 97 1.96 -5.10 -17.15
N GLN A 98 2.73 -6.18 -17.26
CA GLN A 98 4.15 -6.09 -17.54
C GLN A 98 4.40 -5.67 -18.98
N ALA A 99 5.01 -4.50 -19.13
CA ALA A 99 5.32 -3.83 -20.38
C ALA A 99 6.71 -4.21 -20.94
N GLY A 100 7.10 -5.48 -20.82
CA GLY A 100 8.41 -6.00 -21.26
C GLY A 100 9.39 -6.28 -20.11
N GLY A 101 10.59 -6.75 -20.47
CA GLY A 101 11.59 -7.27 -19.53
C GLY A 101 11.34 -8.72 -19.12
N GLU A 102 12.22 -9.26 -18.28
CA GLU A 102 12.11 -10.63 -17.76
C GLU A 102 10.84 -10.79 -16.91
N PRO A 103 10.09 -11.90 -17.04
CA PRO A 103 8.89 -12.14 -16.24
C PRO A 103 9.16 -12.06 -14.74
N ILE A 104 8.41 -11.21 -14.04
CA ILE A 104 8.50 -11.09 -12.58
C ILE A 104 7.54 -12.09 -11.92
N THR A 105 7.94 -12.59 -10.76
CA THR A 105 7.06 -13.40 -9.91
C THR A 105 6.48 -12.55 -8.78
N PRO A 106 5.20 -12.75 -8.37
CA PRO A 106 4.61 -12.00 -7.27
C PRO A 106 5.38 -12.09 -5.95
N ALA A 107 6.13 -13.17 -5.72
CA ALA A 107 6.95 -13.36 -4.52
C ALA A 107 8.09 -12.33 -4.36
N ALA A 108 8.56 -11.76 -5.47
CA ALA A 108 9.60 -10.72 -5.47
C ALA A 108 9.04 -9.32 -5.18
N LEU A 109 7.72 -9.15 -5.23
CA LEU A 109 7.07 -7.86 -5.05
C LEU A 109 6.85 -7.51 -3.57
N PRO A 110 6.67 -6.21 -3.25
CA PRO A 110 6.25 -5.77 -1.92
C PRO A 110 4.98 -6.46 -1.43
N THR A 111 4.78 -6.53 -0.11
CA THR A 111 3.64 -7.19 0.53
C THR A 111 2.28 -6.78 -0.05
N PRO A 112 1.99 -5.49 -0.36
CA PRO A 112 0.72 -5.11 -0.97
C PRO A 112 0.44 -5.77 -2.34
N PHE A 113 1.46 -6.29 -3.01
CA PHE A 113 1.40 -6.86 -4.35
C PHE A 113 1.67 -8.38 -4.41
N GLN A 114 1.88 -9.07 -3.29
CA GLN A 114 2.23 -10.49 -3.31
C GLN A 114 1.13 -11.42 -3.86
N ASP A 115 -0.13 -10.98 -3.77
CA ASP A 115 -1.30 -11.75 -4.23
C ASP A 115 -1.90 -11.20 -5.54
N VAL A 116 -1.22 -10.30 -6.24
CA VAL A 116 -1.77 -9.68 -7.46
C VAL A 116 -1.53 -10.53 -8.69
N ASP A 117 -2.44 -10.39 -9.66
CA ASP A 117 -2.25 -11.01 -10.96
C ASP A 117 -1.24 -10.21 -11.79
N LEU A 118 -0.28 -10.93 -12.36
CA LEU A 118 0.75 -10.40 -13.24
C LEU A 118 0.48 -10.92 -14.65
N PHE A 119 0.21 -10.02 -15.59
CA PHE A 119 -0.05 -10.35 -16.99
C PHE A 119 0.95 -9.66 -17.89
N SER A 120 1.39 -10.34 -18.95
CA SER A 120 2.10 -9.65 -20.03
C SER A 120 1.13 -8.73 -20.77
N LEU A 121 1.58 -7.52 -21.10
CA LEU A 121 0.79 -6.60 -21.93
C LEU A 121 0.60 -7.15 -23.37
N GLU A 122 1.46 -8.07 -23.79
CA GLU A 122 1.44 -8.70 -25.11
C GLU A 122 0.57 -9.97 -25.15
N ASP A 123 -0.06 -10.33 -24.03
CA ASP A 123 -0.94 -11.48 -23.96
C ASP A 123 -2.21 -11.29 -24.81
N SER A 124 -2.38 -12.16 -25.81
CA SER A 124 -3.58 -12.20 -26.66
C SER A 124 -4.90 -12.34 -25.90
N GLY A 125 -4.87 -12.93 -24.70
CA GLY A 125 -6.02 -13.09 -23.80
C GLY A 125 -6.21 -11.95 -22.80
N LEU A 126 -5.39 -10.90 -22.84
CA LEU A 126 -5.37 -9.84 -21.82
C LEU A 126 -6.76 -9.21 -21.60
N GLY A 127 -7.47 -8.83 -22.67
CA GLY A 127 -8.77 -8.19 -22.55
C GLY A 127 -9.80 -9.07 -21.82
N ALA A 128 -9.84 -10.37 -22.12
CA ALA A 128 -10.72 -11.31 -21.44
C ALA A 128 -10.34 -11.48 -19.96
N LYS A 129 -9.05 -11.52 -19.64
CA LYS A 129 -8.55 -11.58 -18.25
C LYS A 129 -8.94 -10.34 -17.45
N LEU A 130 -8.82 -9.15 -18.03
CA LEU A 130 -9.23 -7.89 -17.40
C LEU A 130 -10.74 -7.86 -17.12
N VAL A 131 -11.57 -8.27 -18.08
CA VAL A 131 -13.03 -8.41 -17.89
C VAL A 131 -13.33 -9.38 -16.74
N ALA A 132 -12.69 -10.56 -16.75
CA ALA A 132 -12.89 -11.57 -15.72
C ALA A 132 -12.51 -11.04 -14.33
N ARG A 133 -11.43 -10.28 -14.20
CA ARG A 133 -11.01 -9.70 -12.92
C ARG A 133 -11.93 -8.56 -12.47
N MET A 134 -12.36 -7.69 -13.36
CA MET A 134 -13.25 -6.57 -13.01
C MET A 134 -14.64 -7.03 -12.54
N HIS A 135 -15.13 -8.14 -13.07
CA HIS A 135 -16.46 -8.69 -12.76
C HIS A 135 -16.44 -9.92 -11.85
N GLY A 136 -15.26 -10.46 -11.54
CA GLY A 136 -15.09 -11.63 -10.70
C GLY A 136 -15.52 -11.38 -9.25
N THR A 137 -15.91 -12.45 -8.58
CA THR A 137 -16.23 -12.43 -7.14
C THR A 137 -14.92 -12.48 -6.36
N HIS A 138 -14.51 -11.36 -5.79
CA HIS A 138 -13.33 -11.29 -4.93
C HIS A 138 -13.72 -11.66 -3.50
N LYS A 139 -13.06 -12.67 -2.93
CA LYS A 139 -13.31 -13.06 -1.54
C LYS A 139 -12.84 -11.92 -0.65
N ALA A 140 -13.76 -11.28 0.06
CA ALA A 140 -13.41 -10.32 1.10
C ALA A 140 -12.56 -11.04 2.15
N MET A 141 -11.26 -10.79 2.16
CA MET A 141 -10.41 -11.24 3.25
C MET A 141 -10.63 -10.30 4.42
N VAL A 142 -11.00 -10.89 5.56
CA VAL A 142 -11.18 -10.17 6.81
C VAL A 142 -9.77 -9.89 7.36
N SER A 143 -9.38 -8.62 7.39
CA SER A 143 -8.09 -8.20 7.93
C SER A 143 -8.18 -8.02 9.44
N GLU A 144 -7.14 -8.44 10.17
CA GLU A 144 -7.10 -8.26 11.64
C GLU A 144 -6.89 -6.79 12.03
N TYR A 145 -6.29 -6.03 11.14
CA TYR A 145 -5.96 -4.62 11.31
C TYR A 145 -6.32 -3.80 10.07
N LEU A 146 -6.40 -2.48 10.25
CA LEU A 146 -6.39 -1.50 9.18
C LEU A 146 -5.06 -0.77 9.22
N LEU A 147 -4.39 -0.72 8.08
CA LEU A 147 -3.20 0.10 7.83
C LEU A 147 -3.56 1.08 6.72
N ASN A 148 -3.34 2.37 6.95
CA ASN A 148 -3.56 3.42 5.96
C ASN A 148 -2.42 4.43 5.98
N ILE A 149 -2.33 5.26 4.95
CA ILE A 149 -1.31 6.31 4.82
C ILE A 149 -2.00 7.66 4.68
N HIS A 150 -1.48 8.65 5.41
CA HIS A 150 -1.82 10.06 5.27
C HIS A 150 -0.55 10.84 4.96
N GLY A 151 -0.66 11.90 4.17
CA GLY A 151 0.48 12.77 3.95
C GLY A 151 0.32 13.74 2.80
N ASN A 152 1.30 14.62 2.71
CA ASN A 152 1.65 15.46 1.57
C ASN A 152 3.00 16.11 1.89
N ASP A 153 3.51 16.91 0.96
CA ASP A 153 4.78 17.64 1.11
C ASP A 153 4.82 18.59 2.34
N GLN A 154 3.68 19.03 2.86
CA GLN A 154 3.60 19.94 4.01
C GLN A 154 3.60 19.21 5.36
N VAL A 155 2.86 18.11 5.49
CA VAL A 155 2.68 17.39 6.78
C VAL A 155 3.61 16.18 6.92
N GLY A 156 4.25 15.76 5.83
CA GLY A 156 5.07 14.54 5.75
C GLY A 156 4.21 13.27 5.66
N GLN A 157 4.88 12.12 5.77
CA GLN A 157 4.24 10.81 5.68
C GLN A 157 3.85 10.27 7.05
N TRP A 158 2.60 9.83 7.17
CA TRP A 158 2.02 9.26 8.38
C TRP A 158 1.36 7.91 8.10
N PHE A 159 1.71 6.91 8.88
CA PHE A 159 1.00 5.64 8.92
C PHE A 159 -0.12 5.74 9.95
N GLU A 160 -1.32 5.31 9.58
CA GLU A 160 -2.44 5.06 10.49
C GLU A 160 -2.61 3.56 10.69
N LEU A 161 -2.70 3.13 11.95
CA LEU A 161 -2.88 1.74 12.32
C LEU A 161 -3.96 1.59 13.39
N ARG A 162 -4.84 0.60 13.21
CA ARG A 162 -5.76 0.15 14.26
C ARG A 162 -6.17 -1.32 14.07
N PRO A 163 -6.58 -2.02 15.13
CA PRO A 163 -7.25 -3.30 14.94
C PRO A 163 -8.64 -3.13 14.33
N GLN A 164 -9.14 -4.18 13.65
CA GLN A 164 -10.52 -4.19 13.12
C GLN A 164 -11.52 -4.89 14.05
N HIS A 165 -11.11 -5.94 14.76
CA HIS A 165 -12.05 -6.82 15.48
C HIS A 165 -11.82 -6.92 16.99
N LYS A 166 -10.58 -6.75 17.46
CA LYS A 166 -10.21 -6.89 18.87
C LYS A 166 -9.44 -5.66 19.31
N SER A 167 -9.70 -5.17 20.51
CA SER A 167 -8.90 -4.06 21.04
C SER A 167 -7.47 -4.50 21.32
N TRP A 168 -6.51 -3.60 21.13
CA TRP A 168 -5.12 -3.77 21.54
C TRP A 168 -4.84 -2.91 22.77
N SER A 169 -4.28 -3.49 23.82
CA SER A 169 -3.87 -2.77 25.04
C SER A 169 -2.46 -2.22 24.87
N GLY A 170 -2.32 -1.26 23.95
CA GLY A 170 -1.04 -0.74 23.50
C GLY A 170 -0.64 -1.27 22.13
N VAL A 171 0.32 -0.57 21.51
CA VAL A 171 0.79 -0.82 20.15
C VAL A 171 2.29 -0.59 20.09
N ILE A 172 2.96 -1.37 19.26
CA ILE A 172 4.34 -1.12 18.82
C ILE A 172 4.34 -0.94 17.30
N PHE A 173 5.17 -0.02 16.81
CA PHE A 173 5.41 0.19 15.40
C PHE A 173 6.90 0.41 15.17
N GLY A 174 7.48 -0.32 14.22
CA GLY A 174 8.88 -0.24 13.89
C GLY A 174 9.12 -0.12 12.39
N VAL A 175 10.27 0.46 12.05
CA VAL A 175 10.71 0.69 10.67
C VAL A 175 12.14 0.21 10.46
N THR A 176 12.45 -0.21 9.24
CA THR A 176 13.82 -0.42 8.76
C THR A 176 14.18 0.57 7.66
N GLY A 177 15.39 1.13 7.66
CA GLY A 177 15.84 2.03 6.59
C GLY A 177 15.20 3.43 6.59
N ALA A 178 14.51 3.80 7.66
CA ALA A 178 13.84 5.09 7.84
C ALA A 178 13.81 5.48 9.32
N GLU A 179 13.30 6.67 9.62
CA GLU A 179 13.22 7.21 10.98
C GLU A 179 11.77 7.46 11.40
N ILE A 180 11.42 7.08 12.63
CA ILE A 180 10.16 7.52 13.25
C ILE A 180 10.40 8.90 13.86
N ALA A 181 9.69 9.91 13.37
CA ALA A 181 9.83 11.29 13.81
C ALA A 181 8.76 11.70 14.83
N PHE A 182 7.58 11.08 14.78
CA PHE A 182 6.48 11.43 15.67
C PHE A 182 5.50 10.27 15.86
N GLN A 183 4.80 10.25 16.99
CA GLN A 183 3.70 9.31 17.24
C GLN A 183 2.52 10.01 17.90
N ALA A 184 1.30 9.60 17.55
CA ALA A 184 0.06 10.15 18.07
C ALA A 184 -1.02 9.06 18.20
N VAL A 185 -2.00 9.26 19.07
CA VAL A 185 -3.20 8.43 19.19
C VAL A 185 -4.42 9.33 19.10
N GLY A 186 -5.43 8.90 18.36
CA GLY A 186 -6.68 9.67 18.24
C GLY A 186 -7.76 8.96 17.42
N PRO A 187 -8.84 9.68 17.07
CA PRO A 187 -9.92 9.12 16.27
C PRO A 187 -9.44 8.66 14.90
N GLN A 188 -9.96 7.52 14.42
CA GLN A 188 -9.61 6.97 13.11
C GLN A 188 -9.87 7.93 11.94
N GLY A 189 -9.16 7.71 10.83
CA GLY A 189 -9.42 8.33 9.52
C GLY A 189 -8.87 9.75 9.33
N LYS A 190 -8.29 10.38 10.36
CA LYS A 190 -7.64 11.69 10.22
C LYS A 190 -6.53 11.89 11.24
N LEU A 191 -5.52 12.68 10.87
CA LEU A 191 -4.46 13.07 11.81
C LEU A 191 -5.07 13.82 13.01
N PRO A 192 -4.74 13.42 14.26
CA PRO A 192 -5.33 14.02 15.44
C PRO A 192 -4.74 15.41 15.73
N GLU A 193 -5.60 16.39 16.03
CA GLU A 193 -5.18 17.72 16.48
C GLU A 193 -4.57 17.70 17.88
N LYS A 194 -5.01 16.75 18.72
CA LYS A 194 -4.54 16.55 20.10
C LYS A 194 -4.39 15.05 20.35
N SER A 195 -3.36 14.70 21.10
CA SER A 195 -3.04 13.31 21.45
C SER A 195 -2.54 13.25 22.89
N THR A 196 -2.94 12.21 23.61
CA THR A 196 -2.40 11.87 24.93
C THR A 196 -1.80 10.48 24.83
N LEU A 197 -0.48 10.39 24.96
CA LEU A 197 0.24 9.12 24.85
C LEU A 197 0.40 8.50 26.24
N GLU A 198 -0.07 7.27 26.39
CA GLU A 198 0.08 6.50 27.63
C GLU A 198 1.39 5.71 27.58
N TYR A 199 2.30 5.98 28.51
CA TYR A 199 3.58 5.30 28.63
C TYR A 199 4.37 5.20 27.29
N PRO A 200 4.65 6.34 26.62
CA PRO A 200 5.36 6.31 25.36
C PRO A 200 6.80 5.83 25.55
N VAL A 201 7.23 4.92 24.68
CA VAL A 201 8.60 4.45 24.57
C VAL A 201 9.09 4.71 23.14
N GLN A 202 10.32 5.18 23.01
CA GLN A 202 10.95 5.51 21.75
C GLN A 202 12.29 4.77 21.62
N GLY A 203 12.72 4.49 20.40
CA GLY A 203 14.04 3.93 20.12
C GLY A 203 14.23 2.48 20.59
N ILE A 204 13.18 1.68 20.64
CA ILE A 204 13.27 0.24 20.91
C ILE A 204 14.01 -0.40 19.74
N GLN A 205 15.11 -1.09 20.00
CA GLN A 205 15.83 -1.85 18.99
C GLN A 205 15.34 -3.30 18.95
N LEU A 206 14.90 -3.75 17.79
CA LEU A 206 14.44 -5.11 17.53
C LEU A 206 15.24 -5.72 16.36
N GLY A 207 15.35 -7.06 16.34
CA GLY A 207 15.92 -7.78 15.21
C GLY A 207 14.85 -8.43 14.35
N LEU A 208 14.89 -8.22 13.04
CA LEU A 208 14.01 -8.89 12.07
C LEU A 208 14.85 -9.44 10.91
N GLY A 209 15.00 -10.77 10.84
CA GLY A 209 15.71 -11.42 9.74
C GLY A 209 17.14 -10.89 9.52
N GLY A 210 17.83 -10.52 10.61
CA GLY A 210 19.18 -9.95 10.56
C GLY A 210 19.25 -8.44 10.29
N LYS A 211 18.12 -7.76 10.08
CA LYS A 211 18.03 -6.30 10.02
C LYS A 211 17.68 -5.72 11.39
N GLU A 212 18.27 -4.57 11.71
CA GLU A 212 17.88 -3.76 12.86
C GLU A 212 16.60 -2.98 12.54
N VAL A 213 15.65 -3.03 13.47
CA VAL A 213 14.38 -2.31 13.41
C VAL A 213 14.33 -1.33 14.57
N VAL A 214 14.07 -0.06 14.27
CA VAL A 214 13.82 0.95 15.30
C VAL A 214 12.32 1.08 15.49
N ALA A 215 11.84 0.88 16.72
CA ALA A 215 10.43 0.85 17.06
C ALA A 215 10.06 1.79 18.20
N TRP A 216 8.86 2.36 18.12
CA TRP A 216 8.23 3.18 19.14
C TRP A 216 6.94 2.51 19.58
N SER A 217 6.55 2.71 20.85
CA SER A 217 5.35 2.10 21.40
C SER A 217 4.61 3.03 22.35
N VAL A 218 3.33 2.75 22.53
CA VAL A 218 2.45 3.36 23.54
C VAL A 218 1.53 2.29 24.12
N ARG A 219 0.95 2.55 25.29
CA ARG A 219 0.02 1.66 25.99
C ARG A 219 -1.45 2.06 25.86
N ASN A 220 -1.74 3.08 25.04
CA ASN A 220 -3.12 3.46 24.74
C ASN A 220 -3.91 2.26 24.22
N VAL A 221 -5.17 2.13 24.67
CA VAL A 221 -6.08 1.15 24.11
C VAL A 221 -6.49 1.59 22.70
N LEU A 222 -6.27 0.71 21.70
CA LEU A 222 -6.72 0.90 20.33
C LEU A 222 -7.91 -0.01 20.04
N ASP A 223 -8.85 0.47 19.25
CA ASP A 223 -10.04 -0.26 18.83
C ASP A 223 -10.48 0.15 17.42
N ALA A 224 -11.69 -0.22 17.00
CA ALA A 224 -12.18 0.12 15.67
C ALA A 224 -12.39 1.64 15.43
N GLN A 225 -12.38 2.47 16.47
CA GLN A 225 -12.58 3.92 16.39
C GLN A 225 -11.33 4.73 16.76
N THR A 226 -10.35 4.10 17.39
CA THR A 226 -9.12 4.74 17.88
C THR A 226 -7.90 4.19 17.14
N SER A 227 -7.19 5.06 16.45
CA SER A 227 -6.00 4.73 15.68
C SER A 227 -4.73 5.28 16.32
N TYR A 228 -3.65 4.56 16.06
CA TYR A 228 -2.29 5.02 16.28
C TYR A 228 -1.71 5.57 14.98
N TYR A 229 -1.03 6.70 15.10
CA TYR A 229 -0.47 7.45 13.99
C TYR A 229 1.03 7.59 14.18
N VAL A 230 1.81 7.28 13.15
CA VAL A 230 3.27 7.36 13.19
C VAL A 230 3.78 8.16 12.00
N LYS A 231 4.45 9.28 12.28
CA LYS A 231 5.17 10.04 11.26
C LYS A 231 6.50 9.36 10.99
N VAL A 232 6.77 9.07 9.72
CA VAL A 232 8.01 8.44 9.28
C VAL A 232 8.70 9.34 8.27
N GLU A 233 10.01 9.50 8.44
CA GLU A 233 10.88 10.23 7.53
C GLU A 233 11.74 9.23 6.73
N GLY A 234 11.76 9.43 5.41
CA GLY A 234 12.40 8.50 4.47
C GLY A 234 11.43 7.46 3.88
N SER A 235 12.00 6.42 3.29
CA SER A 235 11.27 5.36 2.59
C SER A 235 11.59 4.01 3.24
N PRO A 236 10.88 3.61 4.32
CA PRO A 236 11.15 2.36 5.02
C PRO A 236 11.06 1.14 4.09
N ASP A 237 12.04 0.23 4.17
CA ASP A 237 11.99 -1.05 3.44
C ASP A 237 10.84 -1.91 3.95
N THR A 238 10.63 -1.89 5.25
CA THR A 238 9.72 -2.76 5.99
C THR A 238 9.21 -2.00 7.19
N ILE A 239 7.93 -2.18 7.47
CA ILE A 239 7.31 -1.77 8.72
C ILE A 239 6.88 -3.03 9.48
N ILE A 240 7.00 -2.98 10.80
CA ILE A 240 6.42 -3.98 11.69
C ILE A 240 5.49 -3.31 12.67
N PHE A 241 4.42 -4.01 13.05
CA PHE A 241 3.51 -3.48 14.05
C PHE A 241 2.64 -4.57 14.65
N GLY A 242 2.02 -4.25 15.78
CA GLY A 242 1.10 -5.15 16.45
C GLY A 242 0.77 -4.67 17.85
N PRO A 243 0.02 -5.47 18.61
CA PRO A 243 -0.22 -5.17 20.02
C PRO A 243 1.10 -5.09 20.78
N TYR A 244 1.17 -4.17 21.74
CA TYR A 244 2.29 -4.14 22.69
C TYR A 244 2.15 -5.28 23.69
N ALA A 245 3.22 -6.03 23.95
CA ALA A 245 3.24 -7.12 24.92
C ALA A 245 4.38 -6.92 25.94
N GLU A 246 4.03 -6.81 27.22
CA GLU A 246 5.01 -6.79 28.30
C GLU A 246 5.44 -8.20 28.67
N GLY A 247 6.66 -8.58 28.31
CA GLY A 247 7.26 -9.83 28.76
C GLY A 247 6.59 -11.11 28.22
N GLN A 248 5.76 -10.99 27.18
CA GLN A 248 5.19 -12.12 26.44
C GLN A 248 5.62 -12.05 24.98
N GLU A 249 5.79 -13.21 24.34
CA GLU A 249 5.91 -13.29 22.88
C GLU A 249 4.60 -12.80 22.25
N THR A 250 4.70 -11.93 21.25
CA THR A 250 3.56 -11.46 20.47
C THR A 250 3.90 -11.50 19.00
N ASP A 251 2.93 -11.92 18.19
CA ASP A 251 3.07 -11.93 16.75
C ASP A 251 2.92 -10.50 16.21
N LEU A 252 3.99 -10.01 15.58
CA LEU A 252 3.98 -8.74 14.87
C LEU A 252 3.65 -8.98 13.40
N PHE A 253 2.81 -8.11 12.85
CA PHE A 253 2.59 -8.02 11.42
C PHE A 253 3.83 -7.39 10.76
N VAL A 254 4.24 -7.96 9.64
CA VAL A 254 5.38 -7.48 8.85
C VAL A 254 4.87 -7.10 7.47
N VAL A 255 5.12 -5.87 7.06
CA VAL A 255 4.76 -5.37 5.72
C VAL A 255 6.01 -4.86 5.02
N LYS A 256 6.41 -5.56 3.97
CA LYS A 256 7.51 -5.16 3.08
C LYS A 256 6.97 -4.13 2.08
N LEU A 257 7.63 -2.99 2.00
CA LEU A 257 7.22 -1.85 1.17
C LEU A 257 8.11 -1.68 -0.07
N LEU A 258 9.25 -2.37 -0.10
CA LEU A 258 10.15 -2.44 -1.24
C LEU A 258 10.19 -3.86 -1.81
N ALA A 259 10.48 -3.95 -3.10
CA ALA A 259 10.77 -5.23 -3.74
C ALA A 259 12.05 -5.83 -3.14
N THR A 260 12.11 -7.16 -3.10
CA THR A 260 13.36 -7.85 -2.76
C THR A 260 14.23 -7.95 -4.01
N ALA A 261 15.47 -7.48 -3.92
CA ALA A 261 16.50 -7.71 -4.94
C ALA A 261 16.85 -9.20 -5.06
#